data_AF-A0A0K2JDU8-F1
#
_entry.id   AF-A0A0K2JDU8-F1
#
_cell.length_a   1.000
_cell.length_b   1.000
_cell.length_c   1.000
_cell.angle_alpha   90.00
_cell.angle_beta   90.00
_cell.angle_gamma   90.00
#
_symmetry.space_group_name_H-M   'P 1'
#
loop_
_entity.id
_entity.type
_entity.pdbx_description
1 polymer ?
#
loop_
_entity_poly.entity_id
_entity_poly.type
_entity_poly.pdbx_seq_one_letter_code
_entity_poly.pdbx_strand_id
1 'polypeptide(L)'
;MVRKIKPQHIEEIKKEEKKETEKEGREEKVNSFSIKSALVILASSLVGTIVFPVLLLFFGVNMNFSILLGNTFITSFGFVWTRFFIDSKRGFCKKFWQQYIIWGIAFGLITYFWMFRKKTI
;
A
#
# COMPACT_ATOMS: atom_id res chain seq x y z
N MET A 1 -29.61 -4.29 -18.15
CA MET A 1 -29.87 -5.57 -17.46
C MET A 1 -28.91 -5.66 -16.27
N VAL A 2 -29.35 -5.30 -15.06
CA VAL A 2 -28.50 -5.27 -13.85
C VAL A 2 -28.34 -6.71 -13.35
N ARG A 3 -27.12 -7.27 -13.38
CA ARG A 3 -26.86 -8.61 -12.83
C ARG A 3 -27.10 -8.56 -11.32
N LYS A 4 -28.21 -9.16 -10.86
CA LYS A 4 -28.48 -9.33 -9.43
C LYS A 4 -27.46 -10.30 -8.85
N ILE A 5 -26.52 -9.78 -8.06
CA ILE A 5 -25.55 -10.58 -7.31
C ILE A 5 -26.31 -11.31 -6.20
N LYS A 6 -26.15 -12.64 -6.11
CA LYS A 6 -26.85 -13.49 -5.13
C LYS A 6 -26.41 -13.09 -3.71
N PRO A 7 -27.34 -12.90 -2.75
CA PRO A 7 -27.03 -12.40 -1.41
C PRO A 7 -26.03 -13.28 -0.65
N GLN A 8 -25.97 -14.57 -0.95
CA GLN A 8 -25.03 -15.51 -0.33
C GLN A 8 -23.56 -15.23 -0.68
N HIS A 9 -23.27 -14.69 -1.87
CA HIS A 9 -21.90 -14.39 -2.26
C HIS A 9 -21.38 -13.13 -1.54
N ILE A 10 -22.26 -12.17 -1.25
CA ILE A 10 -21.93 -10.95 -0.50
C ILE A 10 -21.64 -11.28 0.98
N GLU A 11 -22.37 -12.25 1.54
CA GLU A 11 -22.15 -12.78 2.89
C GLU A 11 -20.82 -13.53 3.02
N GLU A 12 -20.42 -14.29 1.99
CA GLU A 12 -19.12 -14.98 1.92
C GLU A 12 -17.96 -13.99 1.83
N ILE A 13 -18.05 -12.97 0.95
CA ILE A 13 -17.04 -11.91 0.84
C ILE A 13 -16.91 -11.15 2.17
N LYS A 14 -18.04 -10.79 2.82
CA LYS A 14 -17.99 -10.16 4.15
C LYS A 14 -17.38 -11.07 5.22
N LYS A 15 -17.61 -12.38 5.16
CA LYS A 15 -17.00 -13.35 6.08
C LYS A 15 -15.51 -13.51 5.86
N GLU A 16 -15.05 -13.46 4.61
CA GLU A 16 -13.64 -13.48 4.26
C GLU A 16 -12.95 -12.17 4.66
N GLU A 17 -13.51 -11.01 4.32
CA GLU A 17 -13.02 -9.71 4.77
C GLU A 17 -12.99 -9.63 6.30
N LYS A 18 -14.03 -10.10 6.99
CA LYS A 18 -14.08 -10.09 8.46
C LYS A 18 -13.13 -11.10 9.08
N LYS A 19 -12.89 -12.26 8.45
CA LYS A 19 -11.84 -13.22 8.87
C LYS A 19 -10.44 -12.68 8.62
N GLU A 20 -10.22 -11.94 7.55
CA GLU A 20 -8.94 -11.28 7.27
C GLU A 20 -8.70 -10.14 8.26
N THR A 21 -9.72 -9.32 8.53
CA THR A 21 -9.70 -8.27 9.56
C THR A 21 -9.50 -8.83 10.97
N GLU A 22 -10.15 -9.95 11.32
CA GLU A 22 -9.99 -10.62 12.63
C GLU A 22 -8.69 -11.42 12.77
N LYS A 23 -8.08 -11.86 11.66
CA LYS A 23 -6.73 -12.45 11.67
C LYS A 23 -5.65 -11.38 11.74
N GLU A 24 -5.87 -10.25 11.09
CA GLU A 24 -5.04 -9.05 11.21
C GLU A 24 -5.09 -8.51 12.65
N GLY A 25 -6.27 -8.50 13.29
CA GLY A 25 -6.45 -8.11 14.70
C GLY A 25 -6.03 -9.16 15.76
N ARG A 26 -5.78 -10.42 15.39
CA ARG A 26 -5.28 -11.45 16.32
C ARG A 26 -3.76 -11.59 16.35
N GLU A 27 -3.05 -11.05 15.35
CA GLU A 27 -1.60 -10.81 15.44
C GLU A 27 -1.29 -9.46 16.15
N GLU A 28 -2.31 -8.65 16.48
CA GLU A 28 -2.21 -7.48 17.37
C GLU A 28 -2.30 -7.88 18.85
N LYS A 29 -1.42 -8.78 19.34
CA LYS A 29 -1.00 -8.65 20.74
C LYS A 29 0.09 -7.59 20.79
N VAL A 30 -0.36 -6.34 20.72
CA VAL A 30 0.33 -5.12 21.18
C VAL A 30 1.85 -5.22 21.12
N ASN A 31 2.41 -5.19 19.92
CA ASN A 31 3.68 -4.51 19.75
C ASN A 31 3.31 -3.17 19.13
N SER A 32 3.10 -2.16 19.97
CA SER A 32 2.88 -0.78 19.53
C SER A 32 3.87 -0.48 18.40
N PHE A 33 3.40 0.12 17.29
CA PHE A 33 4.25 0.61 16.20
C PHE A 33 5.57 1.13 16.78
N SER A 34 6.63 0.33 16.65
CA SER A 34 7.91 0.70 17.24
C SER A 34 8.35 2.02 16.61
N ILE A 35 8.97 2.93 17.36
CA ILE A 35 9.45 4.21 16.82
C ILE A 35 10.33 3.97 15.57
N LYS A 36 11.00 2.81 15.51
CA LYS A 36 11.76 2.33 14.35
C LYS A 36 10.89 2.07 13.12
N SER A 37 9.72 1.45 13.26
CA SER A 37 8.81 1.24 12.13
C SER A 37 8.24 2.55 11.61
N ALA A 38 7.81 3.44 12.50
CA ALA A 38 7.32 4.76 12.11
C ALA A 38 8.39 5.55 11.34
N LEU A 39 9.64 5.55 11.80
CA LEU A 39 10.74 6.25 11.16
C LEU A 39 11.07 5.68 9.77
N VAL A 40 11.02 4.36 9.59
CA VAL A 40 11.24 3.71 8.28
C VAL A 40 10.10 4.02 7.31
N ILE A 41 8.84 4.03 7.77
CA ILE A 41 7.69 4.42 6.94
C ILE A 41 7.81 5.88 6.50
N LEU A 42 8.17 6.78 7.41
CA LEU A 42 8.37 8.19 7.08
C LEU A 42 9.53 8.39 6.09
N ALA A 43 10.67 7.75 6.32
CA ALA A 43 11.82 7.84 5.42
C ALA A 43 11.49 7.28 4.03
N SER A 44 10.85 6.11 3.95
CA SER A 44 10.45 5.51 2.69
C SER A 44 9.43 6.34 1.93
N SER A 45 8.46 6.97 2.62
CA SER A 45 7.52 7.91 2.01
C SER A 45 8.23 9.13 1.42
N LEU A 46 9.20 9.70 2.15
CA LEU A 46 9.98 10.84 1.67
C LEU A 46 10.83 10.47 0.44
N VAL A 47 11.46 9.29 0.47
CA VAL A 47 12.24 8.76 -0.66
C VAL A 47 11.35 8.48 -1.87
N GLY A 48 10.15 7.92 -1.66
CA GLY A 48 9.19 7.62 -2.73
C GLY A 48 8.62 8.86 -3.40
N THR A 49 8.49 9.97 -2.68
CA THR A 49 7.87 11.21 -3.19
C THR A 49 8.87 12.24 -3.69
N ILE A 50 10.12 12.23 -3.21
CA ILE A 50 11.13 13.22 -3.59
C ILE A 50 12.27 12.58 -4.37
N VAL A 51 12.95 11.59 -3.78
CA VAL A 51 14.17 11.02 -4.36
C VAL A 51 13.84 10.28 -5.65
N PHE A 52 12.81 9.43 -5.65
CA PHE A 52 12.47 8.63 -6.82
C PHE A 52 11.97 9.46 -8.01
N PRO A 53 11.08 10.46 -7.84
CA PRO A 53 10.67 11.28 -8.97
C PRO A 53 11.81 12.10 -9.56
N VAL A 54 12.75 12.56 -8.74
CA VAL A 54 13.95 13.26 -9.21
C VAL A 54 14.86 12.32 -10.01
N LEU A 55 15.07 11.08 -9.56
CA LEU A 55 15.81 10.09 -10.35
C LEU A 55 15.13 9.79 -11.70
N LEU A 56 13.82 9.62 -11.73
CA LEU A 56 13.08 9.37 -12.97
C LEU A 56 13.07 10.59 -13.91
N LEU A 57 13.11 11.81 -13.34
CA LEU A 57 13.25 13.03 -14.10
C LEU A 57 14.60 13.09 -14.84
N PHE A 58 15.69 12.62 -14.22
CA PHE A 58 16.99 12.48 -14.90
C PHE A 58 16.93 11.53 -16.11
N PHE A 59 16.04 10.55 -16.08
CA PHE A 59 15.77 9.65 -17.20
C PHE A 59 14.80 10.24 -18.25
N GLY A 60 14.34 11.48 -18.07
CA GLY A 60 13.42 12.15 -18.99
C GLY A 60 11.95 11.74 -18.82
N VAL A 61 11.59 11.06 -17.73
CA VAL A 61 10.20 10.67 -17.44
C VAL A 61 9.42 11.87 -16.90
N ASN A 62 8.15 11.99 -17.29
CA ASN A 62 7.28 13.08 -16.81
C ASN A 62 7.18 13.07 -15.28
N MET A 63 7.34 14.24 -14.65
CA MET A 63 7.34 14.40 -13.19
C MET A 63 6.06 13.85 -12.54
N ASN A 64 4.90 14.04 -13.17
CA ASN A 64 3.62 13.54 -12.67
C ASN A 64 3.58 12.01 -12.61
N PHE A 65 4.02 11.36 -13.69
CA PHE A 65 4.08 9.90 -13.78
C PHE A 65 5.13 9.33 -12.82
N SER A 66 6.22 10.06 -12.62
CA SER A 66 7.30 9.66 -11.72
C SER A 66 6.87 9.72 -10.25
N ILE A 67 6.10 10.74 -9.86
CA ILE A 67 5.47 10.83 -8.52
C ILE A 67 4.45 9.71 -8.33
N LEU A 68 3.64 9.41 -9.35
CA LEU A 68 2.69 8.29 -9.31
C LEU A 68 3.42 6.97 -9.07
N LEU A 69 4.46 6.66 -9.85
CA LEU A 69 5.24 5.44 -9.70
C LEU A 69 5.98 5.39 -8.35
N GLY A 70 6.64 6.48 -7.96
CA GLY A 70 7.39 6.54 -6.70
C GLY A 70 6.49 6.30 -5.50
N ASN A 71 5.36 7.01 -5.42
CA ASN A 71 4.43 6.84 -4.31
C ASN A 71 3.77 5.45 -4.33
N THR A 72 3.51 4.91 -5.52
CA THR A 72 2.89 3.58 -5.64
C THR A 72 3.85 2.48 -5.22
N PHE A 73 5.06 2.45 -5.80
CA PHE A 73 5.98 1.32 -5.64
C PHE A 73 6.85 1.44 -4.40
N ILE A 74 7.35 2.63 -4.04
CA ILE A 74 8.27 2.79 -2.90
C ILE A 74 7.51 2.91 -1.59
N THR A 75 6.42 3.67 -1.55
CA THR A 75 5.65 3.84 -0.30
C THR A 75 4.99 2.53 0.10
N SER A 76 4.41 1.78 -0.86
CA SER A 76 3.89 0.44 -0.58
C SER A 76 5.00 -0.54 -0.18
N PHE A 77 6.18 -0.45 -0.80
CA PHE A 77 7.30 -1.32 -0.46
C PHE A 77 7.79 -1.03 0.96
N GLY A 78 7.99 0.25 1.31
CA GLY A 78 8.40 0.68 2.64
C GLY A 78 7.38 0.29 3.71
N PHE A 79 6.09 0.40 3.41
CA PHE A 79 5.01 -0.02 4.30
C PHE A 79 5.04 -1.53 4.58
N VAL A 80 5.07 -2.35 3.52
CA VAL A 80 5.07 -3.82 3.67
C VAL A 80 6.40 -4.33 4.22
N TRP A 81 7.52 -3.71 3.85
CA TRP A 81 8.83 -3.98 4.43
C TRP A 81 8.81 -3.79 5.94
N THR A 82 8.28 -2.66 6.39
CA THR A 82 8.17 -2.36 7.81
C THR A 82 7.29 -3.38 8.52
N ARG A 83 6.14 -3.74 7.94
CA ARG A 83 5.23 -4.75 8.50
C ARG A 83 5.89 -6.14 8.61
N PHE A 84 6.60 -6.61 7.58
CA PHE A 84 7.12 -7.98 7.55
C PHE A 84 8.49 -8.15 8.23
N PHE A 85 9.39 -7.16 8.12
CA PHE A 85 10.74 -7.25 8.67
C PHE A 85 10.83 -6.71 10.10
N ILE A 86 10.20 -5.57 10.40
CA ILE A 86 10.32 -4.93 11.72
C ILE A 86 9.33 -5.53 12.72
N ASP A 87 8.09 -5.74 12.29
CA ASP A 87 7.02 -6.21 13.18
C ASP A 87 6.96 -7.74 13.22
N SER A 88 6.90 -8.39 12.05
CA SER A 88 6.68 -9.85 12.00
C SER A 88 7.96 -10.71 12.05
N LYS A 89 9.15 -10.13 11.82
CA LYS A 89 10.43 -10.86 11.62
C LYS A 89 10.35 -12.07 10.66
N ARG A 90 9.32 -12.14 9.81
CA ARG A 90 9.03 -13.28 8.92
C ARG A 90 9.88 -13.24 7.63
N GLY A 91 10.48 -12.10 7.30
CA GLY A 91 11.28 -11.92 6.09
C GLY A 91 10.45 -11.92 4.79
N PHE A 92 11.08 -12.25 3.66
CA PHE A 92 10.40 -12.35 2.36
C PHE A 92 9.59 -13.65 2.26
N CYS A 93 8.27 -13.55 2.46
CA CYS A 93 7.33 -14.65 2.31
C CYS A 93 6.39 -14.45 1.11
N LYS A 94 5.66 -15.49 0.66
CA LYS A 94 4.62 -15.34 -0.37
C LYS A 94 3.55 -14.30 0.02
N LYS A 95 3.25 -14.21 1.32
CA LYS A 95 2.34 -13.21 1.89
C LYS A 95 2.87 -11.77 1.79
N PHE A 96 4.19 -11.57 1.78
CA PHE A 96 4.80 -10.26 1.57
C PHE A 96 4.43 -9.70 0.19
N TRP A 97 4.63 -10.51 -0.86
CA TRP A 97 4.31 -10.10 -2.22
C TRP A 97 2.81 -9.87 -2.43
N GLN A 98 1.96 -10.67 -1.79
CA GLN A 98 0.51 -10.47 -1.83
C GLN A 98 0.13 -9.12 -1.20
N GLN A 99 0.64 -8.82 0.00
CA GLN A 99 0.36 -7.54 0.67
C GLN A 99 0.94 -6.35 -0.09
N TYR A 100 2.12 -6.52 -0.72
CA TYR A 100 2.74 -5.50 -1.55
C TYR A 100 1.87 -5.11 -2.74
N ILE A 101 1.31 -6.09 -3.45
CA ILE A 101 0.42 -5.82 -4.59
C ILE A 101 -0.86 -5.12 -4.12
N ILE A 102 -1.47 -5.57 -3.02
CA ILE A 102 -2.70 -4.97 -2.48
C ILE A 102 -2.47 -3.50 -2.11
N TRP A 103 -1.43 -3.22 -1.32
CA TRP A 103 -1.10 -1.85 -0.92
C TRP A 103 -0.62 -1.00 -2.08
N GLY A 104 0.13 -1.57 -3.03
CA GLY A 104 0.55 -0.90 -4.26
C GLY A 104 -0.66 -0.42 -5.05
N ILE A 105 -1.66 -1.28 -5.28
CA ILE A 105 -2.88 -0.89 -5.98
C ILE A 105 -3.62 0.21 -5.20
N ALA A 106 -3.74 0.10 -3.87
CA ALA A 106 -4.38 1.11 -3.05
C ALA A 106 -3.69 2.49 -3.17
N PHE A 107 -2.38 2.56 -2.95
CA PHE A 107 -1.62 3.82 -3.07
C PHE A 107 -1.59 4.37 -4.48
N GLY A 108 -1.53 3.50 -5.50
CA GLY A 108 -1.62 3.89 -6.89
C GLY A 108 -2.97 4.52 -7.23
N LEU A 109 -4.07 3.90 -6.78
CA LEU A 109 -5.42 4.46 -6.95
C LEU A 109 -5.57 5.79 -6.22
N ILE A 110 -5.10 5.91 -4.98
CA ILE A 110 -5.16 7.16 -4.20
C ILE A 110 -4.41 8.28 -4.92
N THR A 111 -3.17 8.00 -5.36
CA THR A 111 -2.31 9.00 -6.03
C THR A 111 -2.86 9.37 -7.39
N TYR A 112 -3.34 8.38 -8.15
CA TYR A 112 -4.02 8.60 -9.43
C TYR A 112 -5.25 9.48 -9.23
N PHE A 113 -6.09 9.17 -8.24
CA PHE A 113 -7.29 9.95 -7.98
C PHE A 113 -6.96 11.36 -7.53
N TRP A 114 -5.94 11.54 -6.69
CA TRP A 114 -5.46 12.86 -6.29
C TRP A 114 -4.99 13.67 -7.49
N MET A 115 -4.14 13.09 -8.34
CA MET A 115 -3.48 13.80 -9.44
C MET A 115 -4.44 14.08 -10.60
N PHE A 116 -5.35 13.14 -10.92
CA PHE A 116 -6.29 13.29 -12.02
C PHE A 116 -7.59 14.00 -11.64
N ARG A 117 -8.07 13.94 -10.38
CA ARG A 117 -9.22 14.77 -9.95
C ARG A 117 -8.87 16.22 -9.63
N LYS A 118 -7.59 16.57 -9.48
CA LYS A 118 -7.19 17.99 -9.35
C LYS A 118 -7.40 18.81 -10.62
N LYS A 119 -7.70 18.17 -11.76
CA LYS A 119 -7.98 18.83 -13.05
C LYS A 119 -9.44 19.29 -13.16
N THR A 120 -9.94 19.97 -12.13
CA THR A 120 -11.20 20.73 -12.17
C THR A 120 -11.09 21.86 -11.16
N ILE A 121 -10.50 22.97 -11.59
CA ILE A 121 -10.82 24.39 -11.33
C ILE A 121 -9.99 25.17 -12.35
#